data_AF-A0A4R7CRV5-F1
#
_entry.id   AF-A0A4R7CRV5-F1
#
_cell.length_a   1.000
_cell.length_b   1.000
_cell.length_c   1.000
_cell.angle_alpha   90.00
_cell.angle_beta   90.00
_cell.angle_gamma   90.00
#
_symmetry.space_group_name_H-M   'P 1'
#
loop_
_entity.id
_entity.type
_entity.pdbx_description
1 polymer ?
#
loop_
_entity_poly.entity_id
_entity_poly.type
_entity_poly.pdbx_seq_one_letter_code
_entity_poly.pdbx_strand_id
1 'polypeptide(L)'
;MMDNSITIVALINLVKASVRIGLGNAILQHNILLDLLTKTEAYKRYGRSNIDRLLKENLICGSNSGNRRVLLRKELDQIAAKSNRTTYLTAKERK
;
A
#
# COMPACT_ATOMS: atom_id res chain seq x y z
N MET A 1 43.61 0.81 20.49
CA MET A 1 43.27 0.67 19.06
C MET A 1 41.76 0.50 18.99
N MET A 2 41.02 1.42 18.39
CA MET A 2 39.59 1.21 18.18
C MET A 2 39.43 0.13 17.10
N ASP A 3 38.65 -0.91 17.40
CA ASP A 3 38.44 -2.04 16.51
C ASP A 3 37.91 -1.58 15.14
N ASN A 4 38.71 -1.78 14.09
CA ASN A 4 38.37 -1.51 12.69
C ASN A 4 37.07 -2.23 12.23
N SER A 5 36.64 -3.27 12.94
CA SER A 5 35.38 -3.95 12.69
C SER A 5 34.16 -3.08 13.04
N ILE A 6 34.24 -2.28 14.11
CA ILE A 6 33.16 -1.39 14.57
C ILE A 6 32.93 -0.26 13.56
N THR A 7 34.01 0.26 12.97
CA THR A 7 33.95 1.37 11.99
C THR A 7 33.37 0.92 10.65
N ILE A 8 33.66 -0.30 10.19
CA ILE A 8 33.07 -0.87 8.97
C ILE A 8 31.56 -1.08 9.14
N VAL A 9 31.11 -1.60 10.28
CA VAL A 9 29.67 -1.79 10.56
C VAL A 9 28.93 -0.45 10.59
N ALA A 10 29.53 0.57 11.21
CA ALA A 10 28.99 1.93 11.22
C ALA A 10 28.83 2.50 9.80
N LEU A 11 29.84 2.30 8.93
CA LEU A 11 29.79 2.74 7.53
C LEU A 11 28.68 2.03 6.75
N ILE A 12 28.55 0.71 6.92
CA ILE A 12 27.49 -0.09 6.28
C ILE A 12 26.11 0.43 6.69
N ASN A 13 25.91 0.72 7.98
CA ASN A 13 24.65 1.23 8.48
C ASN A 13 24.35 2.64 7.95
N LEU A 14 25.37 3.50 7.85
CA LEU A 14 25.24 4.84 7.29
C LEU A 14 24.83 4.81 5.81
N VAL A 15 25.46 3.92 5.02
CA VAL A 15 25.11 3.74 3.60
C VAL A 15 23.69 3.22 3.46
N LYS A 16 23.30 2.20 4.24
CA LYS A 16 21.92 1.68 4.24
C LYS A 16 20.89 2.75 4.58
N ALA A 17 21.17 3.59 5.58
CA ALA A 17 20.29 4.69 5.98
C ALA A 17 20.17 5.73 4.86
N SER A 18 21.30 6.12 4.26
CA SER A 18 21.36 7.10 3.17
C SER A 18 20.60 6.63 1.93
N VAL A 19 20.77 5.36 1.55
CA VAL A 19 20.03 4.74 0.44
C VAL A 19 18.53 4.69 0.73
N ARG A 20 18.11 4.32 1.96
CA ARG A 20 16.68 4.36 2.35
C ARG A 20 16.07 5.74 2.21
N ILE A 21 16.78 6.76 2.69
CA ILE A 21 16.32 8.16 2.63
C ILE A 21 16.26 8.64 1.18
N GLY A 22 17.32 8.40 0.39
CA GLY A 22 17.37 8.76 -1.02
C GLY A 22 16.28 8.08 -1.85
N LEU A 23 16.03 6.79 -1.59
CA LEU A 23 14.94 6.04 -2.20
C LEU A 23 13.57 6.61 -1.83
N GLY A 24 13.35 6.92 -0.55
CA GLY A 24 12.10 7.56 -0.09
C GLY A 24 11.85 8.89 -0.79
N ASN A 25 12.88 9.74 -0.90
CA ASN A 25 12.79 11.02 -1.58
C ASN A 25 12.52 10.87 -3.08
N ALA A 26 13.20 9.94 -3.76
CA ALA A 26 12.98 9.68 -5.18
C ALA A 26 11.55 9.16 -5.45
N ILE A 27 11.04 8.28 -4.58
CA ILE A 27 9.66 7.78 -4.67
C ILE A 27 8.65 8.93 -4.54
N LEU A 28 8.87 9.85 -3.58
CA LEU A 28 8.01 11.02 -3.37
C LEU A 28 8.09 12.00 -4.54
N GLN A 29 9.28 12.30 -5.04
CA GLN A 29 9.49 13.25 -6.13
C GLN A 29 8.90 12.77 -7.46
N HIS A 30 9.04 11.48 -7.76
CA HIS A 30 8.57 10.93 -9.03
C HIS A 30 7.18 10.28 -8.93
N ASN A 31 6.55 10.32 -7.76
CA ASN A 31 5.22 9.75 -7.51
C ASN A 31 5.09 8.30 -8.05
N ILE A 32 6.21 7.56 -8.05
CA ILE A 32 6.35 6.24 -8.70
C ILE A 32 5.46 5.21 -7.99
N LEU A 33 5.24 5.42 -6.69
CA LEU A 33 4.19 4.77 -5.94
C LEU A 33 3.05 5.76 -5.79
N LEU A 34 2.14 5.77 -6.78
CA LEU A 34 0.75 6.16 -6.57
C LEU A 34 0.16 5.20 -5.53
N ASP A 35 0.52 5.42 -4.27
CA ASP A 35 0.01 4.69 -3.11
C ASP A 35 -1.45 5.07 -2.85
N LEU A 36 -1.96 6.04 -3.62
CA LEU A 36 -3.32 6.53 -3.65
C LEU A 36 -3.94 6.22 -5.01
N LEU A 37 -4.95 5.36 -5.01
CA LEU A 37 -5.81 5.07 -6.16
C LEU A 37 -7.07 5.93 -6.09
N THR A 38 -7.49 6.48 -7.22
CA THR A 38 -8.85 7.02 -7.31
C THR A 38 -9.87 5.90 -7.25
N LYS A 39 -11.11 6.19 -6.84
CA LYS A 39 -12.22 5.21 -6.89
C LYS A 39 -12.34 4.53 -8.25
N THR A 40 -12.19 5.29 -9.34
CA THR A 40 -12.30 4.77 -10.71
C THR A 40 -11.21 3.74 -11.03
N GLU A 41 -9.96 4.00 -10.63
CA GLU A 41 -8.86 3.04 -10.86
C GLU A 41 -8.98 1.82 -9.95
N ALA A 42 -9.43 2.01 -8.72
CA ALA A 42 -9.69 0.91 -7.80
C ALA A 42 -10.79 -0.02 -8.34
N TYR A 43 -11.87 0.54 -8.91
CA TYR A 43 -12.92 -0.24 -9.58
C TYR A 43 -12.38 -1.03 -10.79
N LYS A 44 -11.48 -0.45 -11.57
CA LYS A 44 -10.85 -1.14 -12.72
C LYS A 44 -9.96 -2.31 -12.29
N ARG A 45 -9.21 -2.17 -11.19
CA ARG A 45 -8.26 -3.20 -10.74
C ARG A 45 -8.89 -4.31 -9.91
N TYR A 46 -9.73 -3.97 -8.93
CA TYR A 46 -10.25 -4.93 -7.95
C TYR A 46 -11.71 -5.32 -8.18
N GLY A 47 -12.37 -4.67 -9.14
CA GLY A 47 -13.79 -4.86 -9.45
C GLY A 47 -14.70 -3.98 -8.60
N ARG A 48 -15.81 -3.54 -9.19
CA ARG A 48 -16.74 -2.60 -8.57
C ARG A 48 -17.40 -3.16 -7.30
N SER A 49 -17.93 -4.37 -7.39
CA SER A 49 -18.61 -5.05 -6.27
C SER A 49 -17.70 -5.24 -5.06
N ASN A 50 -16.41 -5.50 -5.29
CA ASN A 50 -15.43 -5.64 -4.21
C ASN A 50 -15.17 -4.31 -3.50
N ILE A 51 -14.88 -3.25 -4.25
CA ILE A 51 -14.61 -1.94 -3.64
C ILE A 51 -15.86 -1.42 -2.90
N ASP A 52 -17.05 -1.54 -3.49
CA ASP A 52 -18.29 -1.08 -2.84
C ASP A 52 -18.60 -1.89 -1.57
N ARG A 53 -18.33 -3.21 -1.57
CA ARG A 53 -18.40 -4.03 -0.36
C ARG A 53 -17.40 -3.58 0.69
N LEU A 54 -16.13 -3.40 0.33
CA LEU A 54 -15.10 -2.98 1.28
C LEU A 54 -15.41 -1.61 1.89
N LEU A 55 -16.00 -0.70 1.11
CA LEU A 55 -16.52 0.58 1.60
C LEU A 55 -17.73 0.40 2.53
N LYS A 56 -18.66 -0.51 2.22
CA LYS A 56 -19.85 -0.79 3.04
C LYS A 56 -19.50 -1.48 4.36
N GLU A 57 -18.53 -2.39 4.33
CA GLU A 57 -18.01 -3.12 5.48
C GLU A 57 -16.99 -2.28 6.29
N ASN A 58 -16.73 -1.02 5.88
CA ASN A 58 -15.74 -0.11 6.49
C ASN A 58 -14.32 -0.72 6.62
N LEU A 59 -13.97 -1.65 5.72
CA LEU A 59 -12.66 -2.30 5.68
C LEU A 59 -11.60 -1.41 5.01
N ILE A 60 -12.03 -0.42 4.24
CA ILE A 60 -11.16 0.61 3.66
C ILE A 60 -11.72 1.99 3.97
N CYS A 61 -10.85 2.87 4.45
CA CYS A 61 -11.19 4.27 4.68
C CYS A 61 -10.73 5.09 3.48
N GLY A 62 -11.68 5.71 2.78
CA GLY A 62 -11.34 6.71 1.77
C GLY A 62 -10.71 7.92 2.44
N SER A 63 -9.45 8.20 2.14
CA SER A 63 -8.84 9.46 2.53
C SER A 63 -9.32 10.55 1.56
N ASN A 64 -9.74 11.69 2.09
CA ASN A 64 -10.06 12.85 1.26
C ASN A 64 -8.76 13.60 1.00
N SER A 65 -8.20 13.44 -0.21
CA SER A 65 -7.17 14.34 -0.70
C SER A 65 -7.86 15.40 -1.56
N GLY A 66 -8.20 16.53 -0.93
CA GLY A 66 -9.03 17.58 -1.55
C GLY A 66 -10.44 17.11 -1.90
N ASN A 67 -10.91 17.40 -3.12
CA ASN A 67 -12.25 17.06 -3.63
C ASN A 67 -12.41 15.60 -4.12
N ARG A 68 -11.38 14.75 -4.02
CA ARG A 68 -11.44 13.36 -4.50
C ARG A 68 -11.23 12.38 -3.36
N ARG A 69 -12.11 11.38 -3.29
CA ARG A 69 -11.89 10.19 -2.45
C ARG A 69 -10.80 9.33 -3.08
N VAL A 70 -9.67 9.25 -2.39
CA VAL A 70 -8.54 8.38 -2.75
C VAL A 70 -8.45 7.22 -1.76
N LEU A 71 -8.08 6.06 -2.27
CA LEU A 71 -7.95 4.80 -1.54
C LEU A 71 -6.48 4.41 -1.48
N LEU A 72 -6.02 3.95 -0.32
CA LEU A 72 -4.65 3.47 -0.19
C LEU A 72 -4.49 2.13 -0.92
N ARG A 73 -3.61 2.10 -1.91
CA ARG A 73 -3.32 0.91 -2.71
C ARG A 73 -2.84 -0.24 -1.85
N LYS A 74 -1.93 0.05 -0.93
CA LYS A 74 -1.36 -0.95 -0.02
C LYS A 74 -2.43 -1.65 0.83
N GLU A 75 -3.44 -0.93 1.29
CA GLU A 75 -4.56 -1.52 2.04
C GLU A 75 -5.40 -2.43 1.16
N LEU A 76 -5.72 -1.99 -0.07
CA LEU A 76 -6.45 -2.81 -1.04
C LEU A 76 -5.69 -4.09 -1.40
N ASP A 77 -4.37 -4.00 -1.62
CA ASP A 77 -3.52 -5.16 -1.93
C ASP A 77 -3.46 -6.15 -0.76
N GLN A 78 -3.33 -5.66 0.47
CA GLN A 78 -3.34 -6.51 1.66
C GLN A 78 -4.67 -7.22 1.87
N ILE A 79 -5.79 -6.50 1.70
CA ILE A 79 -7.12 -7.07 1.86
C ILE A 79 -7.41 -8.07 0.76
N ALA A 80 -7.04 -7.77 -0.50
CA ALA A 80 -7.18 -8.71 -1.61
C ALA A 80 -6.39 -10.00 -1.36
N ALA A 81 -5.14 -9.90 -0.89
CA ALA A 81 -4.30 -11.05 -0.58
C ALA A 81 -4.85 -11.90 0.58
N LYS A 82 -5.49 -11.28 1.57
CA LYS A 82 -6.10 -11.97 2.73
C LYS A 82 -7.55 -12.39 2.50
N SER A 83 -8.16 -12.04 1.37
CA SER A 83 -9.58 -12.26 1.15
C SER A 83 -9.88 -13.72 0.82
N ASN A 84 -10.22 -14.51 1.84
CA ASN A 84 -10.67 -15.89 1.68
C ASN A 84 -12.17 -16.01 1.38
N ARG A 85 -12.82 -14.91 1.00
CA ARG A 85 -14.28 -14.85 0.81
C ARG A 85 -14.77 -15.79 -0.29
N THR A 86 -13.99 -15.95 -1.37
CA THR A 86 -14.29 -16.88 -2.45
C THR A 86 -14.32 -18.33 -1.97
N THR A 87 -13.50 -18.67 -0.96
CA THR A 87 -13.36 -20.04 -0.45
C THR A 87 -14.53 -20.45 0.43
N TYR A 88 -15.04 -19.54 1.27
CA TYR A 88 -16.02 -19.89 2.31
C TYR A 88 -17.45 -19.42 2.07
N LEU A 89 -17.68 -18.51 1.11
CA LEU A 89 -19.04 -18.08 0.74
C LEU A 89 -19.46 -18.69 -0.59
N THR A 90 -20.68 -19.21 -0.65
CA THR A 90 -21.30 -19.73 -1.87
C THR A 90 -21.66 -18.59 -2.83
N ALA A 91 -21.88 -18.91 -4.11
CA ALA A 91 -22.18 -17.89 -5.12
C ALA A 91 -23.41 -17.02 -4.79
N LYS A 92 -24.38 -17.54 -4.03
CA LYS A 92 -25.55 -16.79 -3.54
C LYS A 92 -25.19 -15.75 -2.48
N GLU A 93 -24.23 -16.05 -1.60
CA GLU A 93 -23.84 -15.18 -0.48
C GLU A 93 -22.74 -14.16 -0.87
N ARG A 94 -22.23 -14.27 -2.09
CA ARG A 94 -21.27 -13.31 -2.68
C ARG A 94 -21.96 -12.09 -3.32
N LYS A 95 -23.26 -12.15 -3.62
CA LYS A 95 -24.00 -11.07 -4.29
C LYS A 95 -24.50 -10.00 -3.32
#